data_AF-A0A7M1NUN9-F1
#
_entry.id   AF-A0A7M1NUN9-F1
#
_cell.length_a   1.000
_cell.length_b   1.000
_cell.length_c   1.000
_cell.angle_alpha   90.00
_cell.angle_beta   90.00
_cell.angle_gamma   90.00
#
_symmetry.space_group_name_H-M   'P 1'
#
loop_
_entity.id
_entity.type
_entity.pdbx_description
1 polymer ?
#
loop_
_entity_poly.entity_id
_entity_poly.type
_entity_poly.pdbx_seq_one_letter_code
_entity_poly.pdbx_strand_id
1 'polypeptide(L)'
;MKNLLKMTAIAALTFTSISTFAASQQAEEVKKFQAWEETASKKLEASFDAVGAASATSNATETEAAVAAFDKQAAENVAELEALGIKSEEVSPVVGKYKEFINAEKEVIHLILTQVKSPTAENATKIPELAAKMSDKGDELGKLVEQLEEKFPAE
;
A
#
# COMPACT_ATOMS: atom_id res chain seq x y z
N MET A 1 5.24 -4.11 -73.09
CA MET A 1 5.60 -5.28 -72.27
C MET A 1 6.66 -4.83 -71.27
N LYS A 2 6.55 -4.95 -69.95
CA LYS A 2 5.62 -5.64 -69.05
C LYS A 2 5.69 -4.90 -67.71
N ASN A 3 4.52 -4.59 -67.16
CA ASN A 3 4.12 -4.55 -65.74
C ASN A 3 5.20 -4.43 -64.65
N LEU A 4 4.98 -3.46 -63.76
CA LEU A 4 4.99 -3.65 -62.30
C LEU A 4 4.41 -2.36 -61.67
N LEU A 5 3.08 -2.21 -61.68
CA LEU A 5 2.20 -2.53 -60.54
C LEU A 5 2.72 -1.97 -59.20
N LYS A 6 2.10 -0.85 -58.80
CA LYS A 6 1.51 -0.63 -57.47
C LYS A 6 2.23 -1.34 -56.32
N MET A 7 3.25 -0.70 -55.73
CA MET A 7 3.60 -0.96 -54.34
C MET A 7 2.89 0.07 -53.46
N THR A 8 1.76 -0.36 -52.93
CA THR A 8 1.11 0.20 -51.74
C THR A 8 2.11 0.08 -50.59
N ALA A 9 2.89 1.12 -50.32
CA ALA A 9 3.64 1.21 -49.07
C ALA A 9 2.68 1.72 -48.00
N ILE A 10 1.87 0.81 -47.46
CA ILE A 10 1.28 0.99 -46.14
C ILE A 10 2.46 0.97 -45.16
N ALA A 11 2.95 2.13 -44.79
CA ALA A 11 3.72 2.31 -43.56
C ALA A 11 2.80 2.96 -42.53
N ALA A 12 1.70 2.29 -42.23
CA ALA A 12 0.95 2.51 -41.00
C ALA A 12 1.40 1.46 -39.98
N LEU A 13 1.57 1.92 -38.73
CA LEU A 13 1.57 1.13 -37.48
C LEU A 13 2.84 0.36 -37.12
N THR A 14 3.81 1.02 -36.48
CA THR A 14 4.72 0.37 -35.49
C THR A 14 5.28 1.33 -34.43
N PHE A 15 4.48 2.29 -33.94
CA PHE A 15 4.81 3.00 -32.68
C PHE A 15 3.70 2.98 -31.63
N THR A 16 2.51 2.46 -31.95
CA THR A 16 1.44 2.26 -30.96
C THR A 16 1.66 1.03 -30.08
N SER A 17 2.43 0.04 -30.52
CA SER A 17 2.59 -1.22 -29.79
C SER A 17 3.33 -1.06 -28.45
N ILE A 18 4.41 -0.28 -28.40
CA ILE A 18 5.19 -0.09 -27.15
C ILE A 18 4.33 0.58 -26.07
N SER A 19 3.50 1.55 -26.45
CA SER A 19 2.60 2.27 -25.55
C SER A 19 1.50 1.36 -24.98
N THR A 20 0.95 0.45 -25.79
CA THR A 20 -0.09 -0.48 -25.35
C THR A 20 0.45 -1.60 -24.47
N PHE A 21 1.64 -2.14 -24.76
CA PHE A 21 2.26 -3.17 -23.91
C PHE A 21 2.63 -2.61 -22.53
N ALA A 22 3.21 -1.41 -22.45
CA ALA A 22 3.50 -0.75 -21.17
C ALA A 22 2.21 -0.48 -20.36
N ALA A 23 1.16 0.04 -21.01
CA ALA A 23 -0.13 0.25 -20.36
C ALA A 23 -0.78 -1.06 -19.87
N SER A 24 -0.68 -2.15 -20.64
CA SER A 24 -1.19 -3.46 -20.23
C SER A 24 -0.45 -4.04 -19.01
N GLN A 25 0.86 -3.83 -18.92
CA GLN A 25 1.65 -4.26 -17.78
C GLN A 25 1.31 -3.44 -16.53
N GLN A 26 1.16 -2.12 -16.68
CA GLN A 26 0.76 -1.23 -15.59
C GLN A 26 -0.62 -1.61 -15.04
N ALA A 27 -1.61 -1.86 -15.90
CA ALA A 27 -2.94 -2.32 -15.48
C ALA A 27 -2.89 -3.67 -14.74
N GLU A 28 -2.04 -4.61 -15.18
CA GLU A 28 -1.86 -5.88 -14.47
C GLU A 28 -1.22 -5.68 -13.09
N GLU A 29 -0.23 -4.80 -12.96
CA GLU A 29 0.40 -4.48 -11.68
C GLU A 29 -0.56 -3.77 -10.71
N VAL A 30 -1.38 -2.83 -11.20
CA VAL A 30 -2.45 -2.19 -10.40
C VAL A 30 -3.44 -3.24 -9.90
N LYS A 31 -3.92 -4.12 -10.78
CA LYS A 31 -4.83 -5.20 -10.40
C LYS A 31 -4.24 -6.15 -9.36
N LYS A 32 -2.95 -6.51 -9.48
CA LYS A 32 -2.25 -7.33 -8.48
C LYS A 32 -2.16 -6.63 -7.13
N PHE A 33 -1.82 -5.33 -7.14
CA PHE A 33 -1.77 -4.53 -5.92
C PHE A 33 -3.13 -4.50 -5.24
N GLN A 34 -4.20 -4.13 -5.94
CA GLN A 34 -5.55 -4.04 -5.37
C GLN A 34 -6.04 -5.37 -4.79
N ALA A 35 -5.88 -6.46 -5.54
CA ALA A 35 -6.34 -7.78 -5.09
C ALA A 35 -5.62 -8.23 -3.81
N TRP A 36 -4.34 -7.89 -3.67
CA TRP A 36 -3.57 -8.12 -2.47
C TRP A 36 -3.97 -7.16 -1.33
N GLU A 37 -4.09 -5.87 -1.64
CA GLU A 37 -4.34 -4.79 -0.67
C GLU A 37 -5.70 -4.96 0.02
N GLU A 38 -6.74 -5.41 -0.68
CA GLU A 38 -8.05 -5.71 -0.09
C GLU A 38 -7.96 -6.76 1.04
N THR A 39 -7.05 -7.73 0.91
CA THR A 39 -6.86 -8.77 1.92
C THR A 39 -5.86 -8.34 2.99
N ALA A 40 -4.77 -7.68 2.59
CA ALA A 40 -3.70 -7.25 3.49
C ALA A 40 -4.17 -6.17 4.46
N SER A 41 -4.96 -5.20 3.97
CA SER A 41 -5.54 -4.12 4.77
C SER A 41 -6.46 -4.65 5.87
N LYS A 42 -7.38 -5.56 5.55
CA LYS A 42 -8.29 -6.18 6.53
C LYS A 42 -7.55 -6.91 7.66
N LYS A 43 -6.47 -7.62 7.33
CA LYS A 43 -5.64 -8.30 8.34
C LYS A 43 -4.91 -7.29 9.24
N LEU A 44 -4.38 -6.23 8.64
CA LEU A 44 -3.66 -5.18 9.33
C LEU A 44 -4.59 -4.40 10.27
N GLU A 45 -5.75 -3.98 9.77
CA GLU A 45 -6.82 -3.31 10.53
C GLU A 45 -7.26 -4.17 11.71
N ALA A 46 -7.54 -5.46 11.50
CA ALA A 46 -7.89 -6.37 12.59
C ALA A 46 -6.80 -6.48 13.66
N SER A 47 -5.52 -6.48 13.27
CA SER A 47 -4.41 -6.48 14.22
C SER A 47 -4.23 -5.14 14.94
N PHE A 48 -4.52 -4.02 14.29
CA PHE A 48 -4.52 -2.68 14.89
C PHE A 48 -5.63 -2.54 15.93
N ASP A 49 -6.85 -2.96 15.58
CA ASP A 49 -8.01 -2.99 16.48
C ASP A 49 -7.75 -3.86 17.71
N ALA A 50 -7.06 -4.99 17.54
CA ALA A 50 -6.66 -5.84 18.66
C ALA A 50 -5.73 -5.12 19.66
N VAL A 51 -4.81 -4.26 19.18
CA VAL A 51 -4.00 -3.40 20.04
C VAL A 51 -4.89 -2.37 20.76
N GLY A 52 -5.82 -1.74 20.04
CA GLY A 52 -6.78 -0.79 20.62
C GLY A 52 -7.58 -1.42 21.76
N ALA A 53 -8.13 -2.61 21.53
CA ALA A 53 -8.90 -3.36 22.52
C ALA A 53 -8.05 -3.78 23.72
N ALA A 54 -6.83 -4.28 23.50
CA ALA A 54 -5.92 -4.69 24.58
C ALA A 54 -5.43 -3.49 25.41
N SER A 55 -5.12 -2.37 24.77
CA SER A 55 -4.66 -1.16 25.48
C SER A 55 -5.76 -0.51 26.33
N ALA A 56 -7.02 -0.64 25.92
CA ALA A 56 -8.17 -0.13 26.67
C ALA A 56 -8.34 -0.79 28.05
N THR A 57 -7.85 -2.02 28.25
CA THR A 57 -7.85 -2.70 29.55
C THR A 57 -6.68 -2.28 30.44
N SER A 58 -5.77 -1.43 29.93
CA SER A 58 -4.50 -1.06 30.57
C SER A 58 -3.63 -2.28 30.96
N ASN A 59 -3.85 -3.43 30.32
CA ASN A 59 -3.04 -4.63 30.55
C ASN A 59 -1.80 -4.60 29.64
N ALA A 60 -0.65 -4.29 30.23
CA ALA A 60 0.61 -4.18 29.49
C ALA A 60 1.02 -5.49 28.80
N THR A 61 0.74 -6.66 29.40
CA THR A 61 1.11 -7.96 28.82
C THR A 61 0.24 -8.30 27.62
N GLU A 62 -1.07 -8.07 27.71
CA GLU A 62 -1.98 -8.26 26.57
C GLU A 62 -1.67 -7.27 25.44
N THR A 63 -1.41 -6.00 25.78
CA THR A 63 -1.04 -4.98 24.81
C THR A 63 0.27 -5.32 24.10
N GLU A 64 1.28 -5.80 24.83
CA GLU A 64 2.56 -6.23 24.27
C GLU A 64 2.41 -7.42 23.31
N ALA A 65 1.58 -8.41 23.67
CA ALA A 65 1.29 -9.52 22.78
C ALA A 65 0.54 -9.08 21.51
N ALA A 66 -0.41 -8.15 21.63
CA ALA A 66 -1.13 -7.57 20.50
C ALA A 66 -0.20 -6.76 19.59
N VAL A 67 0.71 -5.95 20.15
CA VAL A 67 1.73 -5.19 19.40
C VAL A 67 2.65 -6.15 18.63
N ALA A 68 3.09 -7.24 19.26
CA ALA A 68 3.92 -8.24 18.58
C ALA A 68 3.18 -8.94 17.42
N ALA A 69 1.88 -9.19 17.58
CA ALA A 69 1.04 -9.75 16.51
C ALA A 69 0.87 -8.75 15.35
N PHE A 70 0.65 -7.46 15.66
CA PHE A 70 0.62 -6.39 14.66
C PHE A 70 1.96 -6.28 13.91
N ASP A 71 3.09 -6.24 14.63
CA ASP A 71 4.42 -6.13 14.01
C ASP A 71 4.71 -7.28 13.06
N LYS A 72 4.29 -8.49 13.43
CA LYS A 72 4.37 -9.68 12.58
C LYS A 72 3.49 -9.51 11.34
N GLN A 73 2.22 -9.14 11.48
CA GLN A 73 1.31 -8.94 10.35
C GLN A 73 1.81 -7.85 9.39
N ALA A 74 2.33 -6.75 9.93
CA ALA A 74 2.92 -5.68 9.14
C ALA A 74 4.16 -6.15 8.35
N ALA A 75 5.02 -6.97 8.96
CA ALA A 75 6.17 -7.54 8.27
C ALA A 75 5.76 -8.53 7.17
N GLU A 76 4.74 -9.36 7.42
CA GLU A 76 4.16 -10.26 6.41
C GLU A 76 3.57 -9.47 5.24
N ASN A 77 2.78 -8.43 5.51
CA ASN A 77 2.22 -7.56 4.47
C ASN A 77 3.32 -6.91 3.63
N VAL A 78 4.39 -6.39 4.25
CA VAL A 78 5.51 -5.80 3.49
C VAL A 78 6.20 -6.85 2.60
N ALA A 79 6.42 -8.06 3.11
CA ALA A 79 7.04 -9.12 2.33
C ALA A 79 6.14 -9.59 1.16
N GLU A 80 4.83 -9.73 1.39
CA GLU A 80 3.86 -10.06 0.34
C GLU A 80 3.80 -8.98 -0.74
N LEU A 81 3.78 -7.70 -0.34
CA LEU A 81 3.81 -6.55 -1.25
C LEU A 81 5.06 -6.55 -2.13
N GLU A 82 6.23 -6.80 -1.54
CA GLU A 82 7.49 -6.90 -2.30
C GLU A 82 7.47 -8.11 -3.26
N ALA A 83 6.86 -9.21 -2.85
CA ALA A 83 6.70 -10.41 -3.67
C ALA A 83 5.75 -10.22 -4.87
N LEU A 84 4.86 -9.22 -4.85
CA LEU A 84 4.06 -8.85 -6.03
C LEU A 84 4.93 -8.44 -7.22
N GLY A 85 6.17 -7.98 -6.97
CA GLY A 85 7.13 -7.68 -8.01
C GLY A 85 6.72 -6.51 -8.91
N ILE A 86 5.99 -5.54 -8.37
CA ILE A 86 5.59 -4.30 -9.05
C ILE A 86 6.84 -3.51 -9.42
N LYS A 87 7.03 -3.25 -10.72
CA LYS A 87 8.26 -2.63 -11.24
C LYS A 87 8.01 -1.44 -12.17
N SER A 88 6.78 -1.26 -12.66
CA SER A 88 6.49 -0.14 -13.55
C SER A 88 6.71 1.19 -12.82
N GLU A 89 7.39 2.12 -13.47
CA GLU A 89 7.78 3.41 -12.88
C GLU A 89 6.58 4.16 -12.26
N GLU A 90 5.43 4.11 -12.93
CA GLU A 90 4.23 4.78 -12.44
C GLU A 90 3.51 4.05 -11.29
N VAL A 91 3.59 2.72 -11.21
CA VAL A 91 2.87 1.92 -10.20
C VAL A 91 3.74 1.70 -8.97
N SER A 92 5.06 1.52 -9.15
CA SER A 92 6.01 1.25 -8.07
C SER A 92 6.00 2.23 -6.88
N PRO A 93 5.63 3.52 -7.00
CA PRO A 93 5.51 4.42 -5.85
C PRO A 93 4.49 3.93 -4.80
N VAL A 94 3.49 3.15 -5.21
CA VAL A 94 2.48 2.59 -4.29
C VAL A 94 3.12 1.71 -3.21
N VAL A 95 4.21 1.01 -3.57
CA VAL A 95 4.95 0.15 -2.64
C VAL A 95 5.60 0.98 -1.53
N GLY A 96 6.19 2.12 -1.89
CA GLY A 96 6.81 3.05 -0.94
C GLY A 96 5.77 3.67 -0.02
N LYS A 97 4.65 4.14 -0.58
CA LYS A 97 3.57 4.76 0.19
C LYS A 97 2.91 3.82 1.17
N TYR A 98 2.70 2.56 0.79
CA TYR A 98 2.16 1.56 1.70
C TYR A 98 3.12 1.27 2.87
N LYS A 99 4.44 1.23 2.62
CA LYS A 99 5.44 1.07 3.69
C LYS A 99 5.49 2.29 4.62
N GLU A 100 5.35 3.51 4.08
CA GLU A 100 5.24 4.73 4.88
C GLU A 100 4.02 4.68 5.81
N PHE A 101 2.86 4.23 5.29
CA PHE A 101 1.64 4.05 6.06
C PHE A 101 1.82 3.03 7.20
N ILE A 102 2.33 1.83 6.91
CA ILE A 102 2.62 0.81 7.93
C ILE A 102 3.56 1.34 9.02
N ASN A 103 4.59 2.09 8.64
CA ASN A 103 5.52 2.65 9.61
C ASN A 103 4.84 3.66 10.53
N ALA A 104 3.92 4.48 9.99
CA ALA A 104 3.14 5.41 10.80
C ALA A 104 2.22 4.68 11.79
N GLU A 105 1.57 3.59 11.37
CA GLU A 105 0.78 2.75 12.28
C GLU A 105 1.64 2.15 13.41
N LYS A 106 2.84 1.66 13.08
CA LYS A 106 3.80 1.15 14.07
C LYS A 106 4.18 2.21 15.09
N GLU A 107 4.46 3.44 14.65
CA GLU A 107 4.81 4.54 15.55
C GLU A 107 3.69 4.80 16.57
N VAL A 108 2.42 4.81 16.13
CA VAL A 108 1.26 4.97 17.01
C VAL A 108 1.15 3.81 17.99
N ILE A 109 1.18 2.57 17.52
CA ILE A 109 1.02 1.36 18.34
C ILE A 109 2.12 1.23 19.40
N HIS A 110 3.37 1.50 19.03
CA HIS A 110 4.49 1.44 19.97
C HIS A 110 4.43 2.57 21.01
N LEU A 111 3.91 3.74 20.63
CA LEU A 111 3.66 4.81 21.60
C LEU A 111 2.50 4.47 22.56
N ILE A 112 1.44 3.82 22.07
CA ILE A 112 0.35 3.29 22.91
C ILE A 112 0.90 2.27 23.91
N LEU A 113 1.72 1.32 23.47
CA LEU A 113 2.34 0.36 24.38
C LEU A 113 3.20 1.05 25.45
N THR A 114 3.98 2.05 25.04
CA THR A 114 4.78 2.88 25.96
C THR A 114 3.88 3.58 26.97
N GLN A 115 2.75 4.14 26.53
CA GLN A 115 1.78 4.80 27.38
C GLN A 115 1.10 3.82 28.38
N VAL A 116 0.79 2.59 27.96
CA VAL A 116 0.25 1.55 28.85
C VAL A 116 1.28 1.12 29.89
N LYS A 117 2.55 0.96 29.50
CA LYS A 117 3.64 0.54 30.40
C LYS A 117 4.08 1.66 31.36
N SER A 118 4.12 2.90 30.89
CA SER A 118 4.58 4.07 31.64
C SER A 118 3.79 5.31 31.20
N PRO A 119 2.63 5.56 31.84
CA PRO A 119 1.74 6.66 31.45
C PRO A 119 2.41 8.03 31.63
N THR A 120 2.42 8.85 30.58
CA THR A 120 2.87 10.24 30.64
C THR A 120 1.93 11.19 29.90
N ALA A 121 1.87 12.45 30.33
CA ALA A 121 1.11 13.49 29.62
C ALA A 121 1.68 13.78 28.23
N GLU A 122 3.01 13.66 28.08
CA GLU A 122 3.69 13.83 26.80
C GLU A 122 3.24 12.78 25.78
N ASN A 123 3.27 11.50 26.15
CA ASN A 123 2.80 10.41 25.28
C ASN A 123 1.31 10.55 24.97
N ALA A 124 0.48 10.88 25.97
CA ALA A 124 -0.95 11.11 25.76
C ALA A 124 -1.25 12.24 24.76
N THR A 125 -0.38 13.25 24.69
CA THR A 125 -0.50 14.35 23.71
C THR A 125 0.02 13.95 22.32
N LYS A 126 1.09 13.14 22.27
CA LYS A 126 1.70 12.70 21.00
C LYS A 126 0.91 11.62 20.27
N ILE A 127 0.17 10.77 20.98
CA ILE A 127 -0.66 9.71 20.37
C ILE A 127 -1.63 10.28 19.32
N PRO A 128 -2.48 11.29 19.61
CA PRO A 128 -3.38 11.86 18.60
C PRO A 128 -2.62 12.58 17.48
N GLU A 129 -1.46 13.17 17.73
CA GLU A 129 -0.63 13.79 16.68
C GLU A 129 -0.09 12.75 15.69
N LEU A 130 0.39 11.60 16.19
CA LEU A 130 0.85 10.51 15.34
C LEU A 130 -0.33 9.83 14.62
N ALA A 131 -1.49 9.69 15.28
CA ALA A 131 -2.69 9.17 14.64
C ALA A 131 -3.17 10.06 13.48
N ALA A 132 -3.09 11.39 13.62
CA ALA A 132 -3.39 12.30 12.53
C ALA A 132 -2.40 12.13 11.35
N LYS A 133 -1.10 12.05 11.63
CA LYS A 133 -0.09 11.79 10.58
C LYS A 133 -0.29 10.44 9.89
N MET A 134 -0.63 9.40 10.65
CA MET A 134 -0.97 8.08 10.13
C MET A 134 -2.17 8.15 9.18
N SER A 135 -3.23 8.88 9.57
CA SER A 135 -4.38 9.16 8.71
C SER A 135 -3.99 9.87 7.43
N ASP A 136 -3.16 10.93 7.52
CA ASP A 136 -2.68 11.66 6.33
C ASP A 136 -1.92 10.73 5.36
N LYS A 137 -1.14 9.77 5.89
CA LYS A 137 -0.43 8.77 5.07
C LYS A 137 -1.38 7.76 4.43
N GLY A 138 -2.43 7.35 5.14
CA GLY A 138 -3.52 6.54 4.58
C GLY A 138 -4.22 7.26 3.42
N ASP A 139 -4.54 8.54 3.61
CA ASP A 139 -5.17 9.37 2.57
C ASP A 139 -4.26 9.58 1.35
N GLU A 140 -2.97 9.81 1.56
CA GLU A 140 -1.98 9.91 0.48
C GLU A 140 -1.90 8.60 -0.33
N LEU A 141 -1.90 7.45 0.35
CA LEU A 141 -1.91 6.14 -0.29
C LEU A 141 -3.20 5.92 -1.08
N GLY A 142 -4.37 6.16 -0.47
CA GLY A 142 -5.67 5.98 -1.10
C GLY A 142 -5.80 6.81 -2.39
N LYS A 143 -5.40 8.08 -2.35
CA LYS A 143 -5.39 8.97 -3.54
C LYS A 143 -4.48 8.44 -4.64
N LEU A 144 -3.32 7.89 -4.29
CA LEU A 144 -2.42 7.31 -5.29
C LEU A 144 -3.04 6.07 -5.93
N VAL A 145 -3.68 5.21 -5.13
CA VAL A 145 -4.38 4.02 -5.63
C VAL A 145 -5.52 4.42 -6.58
N GLU A 146 -6.38 5.36 -6.18
CA GLU A 146 -7.45 5.90 -7.03
C GLU A 146 -6.91 6.45 -8.36
N GLN A 147 -5.83 7.24 -8.33
CA GLN A 147 -5.20 7.78 -9.56
C GLN A 147 -4.67 6.67 -10.47
N LEU A 148 -4.11 5.61 -9.91
CA LEU A 148 -3.61 4.47 -10.67
C LEU A 148 -4.76 3.67 -11.29
N GLU A 149 -5.87 3.51 -10.57
CA GLU A 149 -7.08 2.85 -11.06
C GLU A 149 -7.73 3.60 -12.22
N GLU A 150 -7.89 4.92 -12.10
CA GLU A 150 -8.45 5.76 -13.16
C GLU A 150 -7.59 5.72 -14.43
N LYS A 151 -6.26 5.68 -14.25
CA LYS A 151 -5.30 5.70 -15.35
C LYS A 151 -5.11 4.33 -15.99
N PHE A 152 -5.19 3.25 -15.20
CA PHE A 152 -4.97 1.87 -15.64
C PHE A 152 -6.14 0.97 -15.19
N PRO A 153 -7.33 1.15 -15.80
CA PRO A 153 -8.51 0.40 -15.39
C PRO A 153 -8.29 -1.09 -15.65
N ALA A 154 -8.67 -1.91 -14.66
CA ALA A 154 -8.79 -3.35 -14.87
C ALA A 154 -9.96 -3.61 -15.83
N GLU A 155 -9.65 -4.11 -17.03
CA GLU A 155 -10.67 -4.61 -17.99
C GLU A 155 -11.58 -5.68 -17.37
#